data_AF-A0AAW0BWH5-F1
#
_entry.id   AF-A0AAW0BWH5-F1
#
_cell.length_a   1.000
_cell.length_b   1.000
_cell.length_c   1.000
_cell.angle_alpha   90.00
_cell.angle_beta   90.00
_cell.angle_gamma   90.00
#
_symmetry.space_group_name_H-M   'P 1'
#
loop_
_entity.id
_entity.type
_entity.pdbx_description
1 polymer ?
#
loop_
_entity_poly.entity_id
_entity_poly.type
_entity_poly.pdbx_seq_one_letter_code
_entity_poly.pdbx_strand_id
1 'polypeptide(L)'
;MQKLADKPTFDSTCNTLISRMIDTVPSDVHLTDTIIPIQNKLGLTRVSPSSSTPGSLALTTSIRMLNPPSATNRTVTLHYTTSSTSNQTISVASVGGGPLGTRGGPGFSHLSDVQGFVYVFNVDGISSISNFWFTVNEDGAERTIANSDEQGYVISQTDILFDSKRSTRRVDTTKGDEDDVELKLVVAVRPGAAEKLTLKWFNPFRYDFQPLSGEVELVKDDTIQPEGGYEFWSVELTDQSVATTVSVVNEQGKEWVSWVDTLREISG
;
A
#
# COMPACT_ATOMS: atom_id res chain seq x y z
N MET A 1 -25.34 -19.30 31.10
CA MET A 1 -25.43 -19.10 29.64
C MET A 1 -26.50 -19.95 28.94
N GLN A 2 -26.90 -21.12 29.47
CA GLN A 2 -27.93 -21.98 28.84
C GLN A 2 -29.30 -21.30 28.59
N LYS A 3 -29.67 -20.29 29.38
CA LYS A 3 -30.93 -19.55 29.21
C LYS A 3 -30.98 -18.69 27.93
N LEU A 4 -29.84 -18.35 27.33
CA LEU A 4 -29.81 -17.62 26.05
C LEU A 4 -30.08 -18.52 24.83
N ALA A 5 -30.14 -19.84 25.02
CA ALA A 5 -30.53 -20.77 23.96
C ALA A 5 -32.06 -20.81 23.74
N ASP A 6 -32.83 -20.25 24.69
CA ASP A 6 -34.27 -20.07 24.57
C ASP A 6 -34.59 -18.76 23.83
N LYS A 7 -35.34 -18.84 22.74
CA LYS A 7 -35.60 -17.69 21.85
C LYS A 7 -36.26 -16.50 22.56
N PRO A 8 -37.34 -16.67 23.36
CA PRO A 8 -37.94 -15.58 24.12
C PRO A 8 -36.94 -14.88 25.06
N THR A 9 -36.13 -15.67 25.77
CA THR A 9 -35.13 -15.15 26.71
C THR A 9 -33.99 -14.41 25.98
N PHE A 10 -33.56 -14.93 24.84
CA PHE A 10 -32.58 -14.29 23.96
C PHE A 10 -33.10 -12.95 23.44
N ASP A 11 -34.29 -12.94 22.82
CA ASP A 11 -34.90 -11.73 22.24
C ASP A 11 -35.08 -10.64 23.29
N SER A 12 -35.59 -11.00 24.48
CA SER A 12 -35.76 -10.06 25.60
C SER A 12 -34.44 -9.47 26.10
N THR A 13 -33.40 -10.31 26.18
CA THR A 13 -32.07 -9.87 26.64
C THR A 13 -31.41 -8.94 25.61
N CYS A 14 -31.48 -9.29 24.32
CA CYS A 14 -30.96 -8.45 23.22
C CYS A 14 -31.68 -7.11 23.16
N ASN A 15 -33.01 -7.10 23.27
CA ASN A 15 -33.79 -5.87 23.24
C ASN A 15 -33.42 -4.96 24.42
N THR A 16 -33.29 -5.53 25.63
CA THR A 16 -32.85 -4.79 26.82
C THR A 16 -31.44 -4.19 26.66
N LEU A 17 -30.51 -4.95 26.07
CA LEU A 17 -29.14 -4.48 25.83
C LEU A 17 -29.11 -3.36 24.79
N ILE A 18 -29.83 -3.51 23.68
CA ILE A 18 -29.91 -2.49 22.62
C ILE A 18 -30.60 -1.23 23.14
N SER A 19 -31.72 -1.36 23.88
CA SER A 19 -32.38 -0.21 24.52
C SER A 19 -31.43 0.51 25.45
N ARG A 20 -30.68 -0.20 26.31
CA ARG A 20 -29.65 0.45 27.14
C ARG A 20 -28.58 1.13 26.28
N MET A 21 -28.10 0.51 25.22
CA MET A 21 -27.12 1.15 24.35
C MET A 21 -27.65 2.43 23.69
N ILE A 22 -28.94 2.48 23.34
CA ILE A 22 -29.60 3.67 22.79
C ILE A 22 -29.87 4.72 23.87
N ASP A 23 -30.39 4.30 25.03
CA ASP A 23 -30.81 5.19 26.13
C ASP A 23 -29.63 5.69 26.98
N THR A 24 -28.46 5.05 26.90
CA THR A 24 -27.22 5.52 27.54
C THR A 24 -26.48 6.53 26.66
N VAL A 25 -26.92 6.74 25.42
CA VAL A 25 -26.45 7.86 24.62
C VAL A 25 -26.93 9.14 25.31
N PRO A 26 -26.04 9.98 25.82
CA PRO A 26 -26.43 11.22 26.49
C PRO A 26 -27.33 12.06 25.60
N SER A 27 -28.33 12.75 26.17
CA SER A 27 -29.31 13.53 25.39
C SER A 27 -28.71 14.69 24.59
N ASP A 28 -27.46 15.05 24.91
CA ASP A 28 -26.62 16.02 24.22
C ASP A 28 -25.80 15.43 23.05
N VAL A 29 -25.81 14.11 22.85
CA VAL A 29 -25.25 13.47 21.65
C VAL A 29 -26.28 13.55 20.52
N HIS A 30 -26.06 14.53 19.65
CA HIS A 30 -26.75 14.59 18.37
C HIS A 30 -25.99 13.72 17.37
N LEU A 31 -26.66 12.70 16.81
CA LEU A 31 -26.13 11.99 15.66
C LEU A 31 -25.92 13.01 14.53
N THR A 32 -24.69 13.11 14.06
CA THR A 32 -24.35 13.98 12.92
C THR A 32 -24.90 13.38 11.64
N ASP A 33 -24.77 14.12 10.54
CA ASP A 33 -25.06 13.64 9.21
C ASP A 33 -24.39 12.29 8.93
N THR A 34 -25.06 11.46 8.13
CA THR A 34 -24.52 10.20 7.64
C THR A 34 -23.17 10.44 6.99
N ILE A 35 -22.15 9.69 7.42
CA ILE A 35 -20.82 9.76 6.81
C ILE A 35 -20.94 9.28 5.36
N ILE A 36 -20.86 10.22 4.43
CA ILE A 36 -20.79 9.91 2.99
C ILE A 36 -19.37 9.44 2.69
N PRO A 37 -19.18 8.19 2.24
CA PRO A 37 -17.83 7.72 1.95
C PRO A 37 -17.26 8.45 0.73
N ILE A 38 -15.94 8.68 0.74
CA ILE A 38 -15.23 9.37 -0.36
C ILE A 38 -15.41 8.58 -1.66
N GLN A 39 -15.93 9.25 -2.69
CA GLN A 39 -16.29 8.65 -3.97
C GLN A 39 -15.12 7.90 -4.63
N ASN A 40 -13.97 8.56 -4.72
CA ASN A 40 -12.73 8.01 -5.25
C ASN A 40 -11.65 8.09 -4.18
N LYS A 41 -11.16 6.95 -3.72
CA LYS A 41 -10.11 6.87 -2.70
C LYS A 41 -8.88 6.20 -3.28
N LEU A 42 -7.72 6.84 -3.14
CA LEU A 42 -6.45 6.16 -3.44
C LEU A 42 -6.20 5.05 -2.42
N GLY A 43 -5.78 3.91 -2.95
CA GLY A 43 -5.22 2.83 -2.16
C GLY A 43 -3.72 3.01 -2.01
N LEU A 44 -3.00 1.90 -1.95
CA LEU A 44 -1.55 1.90 -1.83
C LEU A 44 -0.92 2.45 -3.11
N THR A 45 -0.14 3.53 -2.98
CA THR A 45 0.69 4.09 -4.05
C THR A 45 2.15 3.77 -3.77
N ARG A 46 2.88 3.40 -4.81
CA ARG A 46 4.29 3.04 -4.74
C ARG A 46 5.05 3.49 -5.97
N VAL A 47 6.29 3.87 -5.78
CA VAL A 47 7.25 4.15 -6.85
C VAL A 47 8.34 3.09 -6.83
N SER A 48 8.70 2.55 -8.00
CA SER A 48 9.80 1.60 -8.18
C SER A 48 10.51 1.84 -9.52
N PRO A 49 11.75 1.38 -9.71
CA PRO A 49 12.36 1.35 -11.04
C PRO A 49 11.48 0.62 -12.06
N SER A 50 11.30 1.21 -13.25
CA SER A 50 10.47 0.63 -14.31
C SER A 50 11.30 -0.17 -15.30
N SER A 51 10.94 -1.46 -15.44
CA SER A 51 11.60 -2.32 -16.42
C SER A 51 10.99 -2.29 -17.80
N SER A 52 9.83 -1.63 -17.96
CA SER A 52 9.20 -1.48 -19.28
C SER A 52 9.80 -0.33 -20.07
N THR A 53 10.37 0.66 -19.40
CA THR A 53 10.89 1.86 -20.06
C THR A 53 12.19 2.29 -19.38
N PRO A 54 13.34 2.10 -20.06
CA PRO A 54 14.64 2.49 -19.52
C PRO A 54 14.66 3.95 -19.08
N GLY A 55 15.24 4.23 -17.91
CA GLY A 55 15.32 5.58 -17.35
C GLY A 55 14.05 6.10 -16.69
N SER A 56 12.98 5.31 -16.61
CA SER A 56 11.73 5.69 -15.95
C SER A 56 11.51 4.98 -14.60
N LEU A 57 10.61 5.54 -13.81
CA LEU A 57 10.04 4.96 -12.60
C LEU A 57 8.60 4.54 -12.88
N ALA A 58 8.19 3.40 -12.33
CA ALA A 58 6.81 2.96 -12.31
C ALA A 58 6.16 3.47 -11.03
N LEU A 59 5.20 4.39 -11.18
CA LEU A 59 4.24 4.72 -10.12
C LEU A 59 3.05 3.78 -10.26
N THR A 60 2.95 2.84 -9.32
CA THR A 60 1.82 1.91 -9.22
C THR A 60 0.87 2.41 -8.16
N THR A 61 -0.41 2.47 -8.47
CA THR A 61 -1.43 2.83 -7.48
C THR A 61 -2.72 2.07 -7.72
N SER A 62 -3.55 1.98 -6.70
CA SER A 62 -4.94 1.56 -6.82
C SER A 62 -5.90 2.72 -6.56
N ILE A 63 -7.04 2.73 -7.25
CA ILE A 63 -8.16 3.64 -6.98
C ILE A 63 -9.38 2.79 -6.65
N ARG A 64 -9.94 3.02 -5.47
CA ARG A 64 -11.25 2.51 -5.06
C ARG A 64 -12.32 3.49 -5.50
N MET A 65 -13.31 2.99 -6.22
CA MET A 65 -14.46 3.75 -6.70
C MET A 65 -15.75 3.19 -6.10
N LEU A 66 -16.67 4.07 -5.72
CA LEU A 66 -18.02 3.71 -5.27
C LEU A 66 -19.00 3.85 -6.42
N ASN A 67 -19.77 2.80 -6.72
CA ASN A 67 -20.70 2.76 -7.85
C ASN A 67 -20.11 3.25 -9.16
N PRO A 68 -18.90 2.79 -9.56
CA PRO A 68 -18.39 3.18 -10.85
C PRO A 68 -19.38 2.74 -11.93
N PRO A 69 -19.68 3.59 -12.92
CA PRO A 69 -20.48 3.16 -14.05
C PRO A 69 -19.80 1.97 -14.73
N SER A 70 -20.60 1.14 -15.41
CA SER A 70 -20.13 0.03 -16.24
C SER A 70 -19.38 0.49 -17.50
N ALA A 71 -18.79 1.69 -17.46
CA ALA A 71 -18.04 2.31 -18.54
C ALA A 71 -16.99 1.34 -19.06
N THR A 72 -16.99 1.12 -20.38
CA THR A 72 -16.05 0.22 -21.05
C THR A 72 -14.68 0.88 -21.26
N ASN A 73 -14.61 2.23 -21.25
CA ASN A 73 -13.40 2.99 -21.56
C ASN A 73 -13.04 4.02 -20.46
N ARG A 74 -12.72 3.53 -19.26
CA ARG A 74 -12.20 4.38 -18.17
C ARG A 74 -10.74 4.76 -18.41
N THR A 75 -10.46 6.06 -18.44
CA THR A 75 -9.08 6.59 -18.51
C THR A 75 -8.75 7.35 -17.24
N VAL A 76 -7.56 7.11 -16.69
CA VAL A 76 -7.04 7.88 -15.55
C VAL A 76 -5.81 8.64 -15.98
N THR A 77 -5.84 9.94 -15.75
CA THR A 77 -4.69 10.82 -16.00
C THR A 77 -4.03 11.15 -14.68
N LEU A 78 -2.76 10.78 -14.56
CA LEU A 78 -1.84 11.23 -13.53
C LEU A 78 -1.35 12.63 -13.92
N HIS A 79 -1.46 13.54 -12.98
CA HIS A 79 -0.79 14.83 -13.01
C HIS A 79 0.23 14.81 -11.88
N TYR A 80 1.45 15.27 -12.14
CA TYR A 80 2.49 15.25 -11.12
C TYR A 80 3.47 16.41 -11.29
N THR A 81 4.13 16.76 -10.19
CA THR A 81 5.25 17.69 -10.20
C THR A 81 6.54 16.94 -10.03
N THR A 82 7.56 17.41 -10.75
CA THR A 82 8.93 16.94 -10.57
C THR A 82 9.61 17.67 -9.41
N SER A 83 10.77 17.16 -8.98
CA SER A 83 11.65 17.87 -8.04
C SER A 83 12.10 19.25 -8.60
N SER A 84 12.11 19.40 -9.92
CA SER A 84 12.41 20.64 -10.65
C SER A 84 11.22 21.59 -10.84
N THR A 85 10.09 21.37 -10.15
CA THR A 85 8.87 22.22 -10.11
C THR A 85 8.05 22.34 -11.40
N SER A 86 8.36 21.55 -12.44
CA SER A 86 7.53 21.53 -13.65
C SER A 86 6.30 20.63 -13.46
N ASN A 87 5.11 21.12 -13.84
CA ASN A 87 3.90 20.31 -13.91
C ASN A 87 3.98 19.39 -15.14
N GLN A 88 3.79 18.09 -14.92
CA GLN A 88 3.79 17.06 -15.94
C GLN A 88 2.46 16.28 -15.90
N THR A 89 2.04 15.75 -17.04
CA THR A 89 0.79 15.00 -17.15
C THR A 89 0.97 13.75 -17.99
N ILE A 90 0.48 12.61 -17.49
CA ILE A 90 0.54 11.31 -18.17
C ILE A 90 -0.81 10.62 -18.04
N SER A 91 -1.39 10.21 -19.17
CA SER A 91 -2.65 9.47 -19.19
C SER A 91 -2.38 7.99 -19.45
N VAL A 92 -2.98 7.11 -18.64
CA VAL A 92 -2.94 5.66 -18.85
C VAL A 92 -4.32 5.04 -18.70
N ALA A 93 -4.53 3.92 -19.39
CA ALA A 93 -5.66 3.05 -19.13
C ALA A 93 -5.38 2.20 -17.88
N SER A 94 -6.44 1.67 -17.25
CA SER A 94 -6.29 0.69 -16.17
C SER A 94 -5.56 -0.55 -16.69
N VAL A 95 -4.60 -1.08 -15.92
CA VAL A 95 -3.90 -2.34 -16.25
C VAL A 95 -4.60 -3.57 -15.66
N GLY A 96 -5.58 -3.35 -14.78
CA GLY A 96 -6.37 -4.40 -14.16
C GLY A 96 -7.39 -3.82 -13.18
N GLY A 97 -8.40 -4.60 -12.82
CA GLY A 97 -9.39 -4.16 -11.85
C GLY A 97 -10.58 -5.11 -11.75
N GLY A 98 -11.35 -4.93 -10.69
CA GLY A 98 -12.51 -5.75 -10.41
C GLY A 98 -13.20 -5.37 -9.11
N PRO A 99 -14.30 -6.07 -8.78
CA PRO A 99 -14.97 -5.89 -7.50
C PRO A 99 -13.99 -6.23 -6.37
N LEU A 100 -13.86 -5.34 -5.37
CA LEU A 100 -12.96 -5.57 -4.22
C LEU A 100 -13.46 -6.64 -3.24
N GLY A 101 -14.62 -7.24 -3.54
CA GLY A 101 -15.35 -8.13 -2.65
C GLY A 101 -15.83 -7.41 -1.38
N THR A 102 -16.75 -8.03 -0.65
CA THR A 102 -17.25 -7.58 0.65
C THR A 102 -16.21 -7.72 1.79
N ARG A 103 -14.91 -7.53 1.50
CA ARG A 103 -13.84 -7.53 2.52
C ARG A 103 -13.94 -6.34 3.49
N GLY A 104 -14.81 -5.37 3.22
CA GLY A 104 -15.10 -4.23 4.10
C GLY A 104 -15.98 -4.57 5.32
N GLY A 105 -16.14 -5.82 5.73
CA GLY A 105 -17.05 -6.14 6.84
C GLY A 105 -18.51 -5.68 6.59
N PRO A 106 -19.40 -5.88 7.57
CA PRO A 106 -20.84 -5.65 7.41
C PRO A 106 -21.25 -4.17 7.27
N GLY A 107 -20.30 -3.21 7.33
CA GLY A 107 -20.58 -1.78 7.20
C GLY A 107 -20.68 -1.27 5.76
N PHE A 108 -20.08 -1.97 4.79
CA PHE A 108 -20.11 -1.58 3.38
C PHE A 108 -21.08 -2.41 2.53
N SER A 109 -21.72 -3.44 3.08
CA SER A 109 -22.72 -4.25 2.36
C SER A 109 -23.97 -3.47 1.96
N HIS A 110 -24.24 -2.34 2.62
CA HIS A 110 -25.32 -1.41 2.26
C HIS A 110 -24.84 -0.28 1.33
N LEU A 111 -23.53 -0.10 1.20
CA LEU A 111 -22.89 0.93 0.39
C LEU A 111 -22.41 0.32 -0.93
N SER A 112 -23.34 -0.26 -1.70
CA SER A 112 -23.30 -0.16 -3.17
C SER A 112 -22.07 -0.83 -3.84
N ASP A 113 -21.95 -0.80 -5.17
CA ASP A 113 -20.95 -1.61 -5.90
C ASP A 113 -19.55 -0.98 -5.75
N VAL A 114 -18.63 -1.64 -5.04
CA VAL A 114 -17.27 -1.11 -4.78
C VAL A 114 -16.26 -1.84 -5.65
N GLN A 115 -15.58 -1.11 -6.53
CA GLN A 115 -14.56 -1.66 -7.41
C GLN A 115 -13.20 -1.01 -7.19
N GLY A 116 -12.16 -1.79 -7.40
CA GLY A 116 -10.77 -1.37 -7.30
C GLY A 116 -10.09 -1.54 -8.65
N PHE A 117 -9.39 -0.49 -9.07
CA PHE A 117 -8.65 -0.47 -10.32
C PHE A 117 -7.17 -0.21 -10.04
N VAL A 118 -6.30 -0.88 -10.77
CA VAL A 118 -4.84 -0.77 -10.65
C VAL A 118 -4.31 -0.04 -11.87
N TYR A 119 -3.43 0.92 -11.61
CA TYR A 119 -2.81 1.76 -12.62
C TYR A 119 -1.30 1.77 -12.44
N VAL A 120 -0.58 1.76 -13.56
CA VAL A 120 0.87 1.87 -13.62
C VAL A 120 1.23 3.02 -14.56
N PHE A 121 1.94 4.01 -14.02
CA PHE A 121 2.39 5.19 -14.77
C PHE A 121 3.91 5.17 -14.85
N ASN A 122 4.46 5.34 -16.06
CA ASN A 122 5.90 5.50 -16.24
C ASN A 122 6.25 6.99 -16.13
N VAL A 123 6.84 7.41 -15.02
CA VAL A 123 7.31 8.79 -14.78
C VAL A 123 8.82 8.89 -14.98
N ASP A 124 9.33 10.09 -15.25
CA ASP A 124 10.78 10.27 -15.44
C ASP A 124 11.56 9.95 -14.15
N GLY A 125 12.53 9.03 -14.24
CA GLY A 125 13.35 8.64 -13.10
C GLY A 125 14.39 9.68 -12.70
N ILE A 126 14.80 10.52 -13.66
CA ILE A 126 15.80 11.56 -13.43
C ILE A 126 15.20 12.70 -12.61
N SER A 127 14.13 13.32 -13.12
CA SER A 127 13.47 14.48 -12.50
C SER A 127 12.68 14.12 -11.24
N SER A 128 12.42 12.83 -11.04
CA SER A 128 11.68 12.29 -9.90
C SER A 128 10.26 12.86 -9.76
N ILE A 129 9.55 12.41 -8.74
CA ILE A 129 8.18 12.83 -8.44
C ILE A 129 8.08 13.34 -6.99
N SER A 130 7.48 14.51 -6.81
CA SER A 130 7.31 15.15 -5.50
C SER A 130 5.85 15.21 -5.06
N ASN A 131 4.94 15.42 -6.00
CA ASN A 131 3.51 15.54 -5.74
C ASN A 131 2.72 15.01 -6.93
N PHE A 132 1.54 14.44 -6.69
CA PHE A 132 0.68 13.94 -7.75
C PHE A 132 -0.81 13.98 -7.42
N TRP A 133 -1.64 14.04 -8.46
CA TRP A 133 -3.09 13.92 -8.35
C TRP A 133 -3.65 13.24 -9.60
N PHE A 134 -4.91 12.82 -9.55
CA PHE A 134 -5.55 12.16 -10.67
C PHE A 134 -6.81 12.87 -11.13
N THR A 135 -7.06 12.78 -12.42
CA THR A 135 -8.38 13.01 -13.00
C THR A 135 -8.88 11.72 -13.61
N VAL A 136 -10.08 11.31 -13.21
CA VAL A 136 -10.77 10.16 -13.80
C VAL A 136 -11.72 10.66 -14.88
N ASN A 137 -11.63 10.08 -16.08
CA ASN A 137 -12.54 10.35 -17.19
C ASN A 137 -13.31 9.06 -17.52
N GLU A 138 -14.64 9.16 -17.45
CA GLU A 138 -15.57 8.08 -17.75
C GLU A 138 -16.52 8.58 -18.85
N ASP A 139 -16.39 8.02 -20.05
CA ASP A 139 -17.28 8.23 -21.20
C ASP A 139 -17.65 9.70 -21.51
N GLY A 140 -16.71 10.64 -21.28
CA GLY A 140 -16.87 12.06 -21.62
C GLY A 140 -17.59 12.91 -20.55
N ALA A 141 -17.89 12.35 -19.38
CA ALA A 141 -18.45 13.08 -18.25
C ALA A 141 -17.42 13.98 -17.53
N GLU A 142 -17.91 14.93 -16.72
CA GLU A 142 -17.08 15.91 -16.02
C GLU A 142 -16.11 15.25 -15.02
N ARG A 143 -14.87 15.74 -15.02
CA ARG A 143 -13.71 15.13 -14.35
C ARG A 143 -13.89 15.14 -12.85
N THR A 144 -13.84 13.97 -12.21
CA THR A 144 -13.65 13.93 -10.76
C THR A 144 -12.16 14.01 -10.45
N ILE A 145 -11.76 15.05 -9.72
CA ILE A 145 -10.41 15.17 -9.18
C ILE A 145 -10.34 14.28 -7.95
N ALA A 146 -9.45 13.30 -7.97
CA ALA A 146 -9.06 12.61 -6.75
C ALA A 146 -7.88 13.38 -6.15
N ASN A 147 -8.18 14.39 -5.33
CA ASN A 147 -7.24 15.09 -4.47
C ASN A 147 -7.81 15.11 -3.04
N SER A 148 -6.96 15.03 -2.01
CA SER A 148 -7.43 15.09 -0.63
C SER A 148 -7.81 16.50 -0.17
N ASP A 149 -7.40 17.55 -0.90
CA ASP A 149 -7.32 18.92 -0.36
C ASP A 149 -6.79 19.97 -1.36
N GLU A 150 -7.00 19.82 -2.67
CA GLU A 150 -6.42 20.71 -3.72
C GLU A 150 -4.89 20.71 -3.85
N GLN A 151 -4.17 20.15 -2.88
CA GLN A 151 -2.71 20.14 -2.85
C GLN A 151 -2.10 18.88 -3.46
N GLY A 152 -2.87 17.80 -3.66
CA GLY A 152 -2.36 16.55 -4.21
C GLY A 152 -1.66 15.68 -3.15
N TYR A 153 -1.14 14.54 -3.59
CA TYR A 153 -0.49 13.54 -2.75
C TYR A 153 1.02 13.70 -2.83
N VAL A 154 1.66 13.91 -1.68
CA VAL A 154 3.12 14.08 -1.59
C VAL A 154 3.81 12.73 -1.61
N ILE A 155 4.85 12.61 -2.44
CA ILE A 155 5.82 11.53 -2.37
C ILE A 155 7.05 12.11 -1.68
N SER A 156 7.19 11.82 -0.40
CA SER A 156 8.28 12.32 0.44
C SER A 156 9.64 11.74 0.07
N GLN A 157 9.68 10.74 -0.80
CA GLN A 157 10.86 9.92 -0.96
C GLN A 157 11.03 9.29 -2.33
N THR A 158 12.16 9.61 -2.96
CA THR A 158 12.57 9.05 -4.25
C THR A 158 14.06 8.79 -4.34
N ASP A 159 14.78 8.77 -3.22
CA ASP A 159 16.22 8.48 -3.24
C ASP A 159 16.50 7.02 -2.94
N ILE A 160 15.64 6.38 -2.13
CA ILE A 160 15.69 4.95 -1.82
C ILE A 160 14.29 4.38 -2.03
N LEU A 161 14.20 3.41 -2.94
CA LEU A 161 12.97 2.77 -3.36
C LEU A 161 13.10 1.26 -3.14
N PHE A 162 12.02 0.61 -2.70
CA PHE A 162 12.00 -0.85 -2.67
C PHE A 162 11.73 -1.41 -4.07
N ASP A 163 12.47 -2.46 -4.42
CA ASP A 163 12.32 -3.17 -5.68
C ASP A 163 11.65 -4.53 -5.44
N SER A 164 10.32 -4.58 -5.61
CA SER A 164 9.56 -5.83 -5.46
C SER A 164 9.80 -6.82 -6.58
N LYS A 165 10.28 -6.38 -7.74
CA LYS A 165 10.55 -7.26 -8.87
C LYS A 165 11.73 -8.17 -8.57
N ARG A 166 12.76 -7.62 -7.92
CA ARG A 166 14.00 -8.34 -7.62
C ARG A 166 14.06 -8.91 -6.22
N SER A 167 13.25 -8.38 -5.31
CA SER A 167 13.13 -8.93 -3.97
C SER A 167 12.32 -10.23 -4.00
N THR A 168 12.77 -11.22 -3.26
CA THR A 168 12.13 -12.54 -3.22
C THR A 168 11.91 -12.98 -1.78
N ARG A 169 10.84 -13.74 -1.59
CA ARG A 169 10.47 -14.35 -0.33
C ARG A 169 10.28 -15.82 -0.63
N ARG A 170 11.05 -16.66 0.03
CA ARG A 170 10.96 -18.10 -0.11
C ARG A 170 10.62 -18.69 1.24
N VAL A 171 9.55 -19.48 1.27
CA VAL A 171 9.19 -20.27 2.46
C VAL A 171 9.76 -21.66 2.24
N ASP A 172 10.66 -22.11 3.10
CA ASP A 172 11.17 -23.47 3.06
C ASP A 172 10.16 -24.41 3.72
N THR A 173 9.31 -25.02 2.90
CA THR A 173 8.29 -25.97 3.36
C THR A 173 8.85 -27.34 3.76
N THR A 174 10.15 -27.60 3.52
CA THR A 174 10.75 -28.91 3.81
C THR A 174 11.08 -29.11 5.29
N LYS A 175 11.25 -28.02 6.04
CA LYS A 175 11.55 -28.05 7.47
C LYS A 175 10.31 -28.10 8.36
N GLY A 176 9.11 -27.89 7.80
CA GLY A 176 7.84 -28.04 8.51
C GLY A 176 7.47 -26.89 9.45
N ASP A 177 8.30 -25.85 9.54
CA ASP A 177 8.12 -24.71 10.44
C ASP A 177 7.77 -23.42 9.66
N GLU A 178 6.81 -22.63 10.17
CA GLU A 178 6.43 -21.33 9.58
C GLU A 178 7.52 -20.24 9.74
N ASP A 179 8.60 -20.57 10.47
CA ASP A 179 9.73 -19.70 10.83
C ASP A 179 10.93 -19.83 9.86
N ASP A 180 10.83 -20.65 8.82
CA ASP A 180 11.88 -20.80 7.79
C ASP A 180 11.56 -19.99 6.53
N VAL A 181 11.50 -18.66 6.68
CA VAL A 181 11.40 -17.74 5.55
C VAL A 181 12.77 -17.16 5.22
N GLU A 182 13.22 -17.36 3.98
CA GLU A 182 14.34 -16.65 3.37
C GLU A 182 13.82 -15.38 2.68
N LEU A 183 14.36 -14.23 3.05
CA LEU A 183 14.04 -12.94 2.46
C LEU A 183 15.27 -12.39 1.74
N LYS A 184 15.18 -12.25 0.42
CA LYS A 184 16.10 -11.43 -0.35
C LYS A 184 15.45 -10.08 -0.59
N LEU A 185 16.00 -9.05 0.02
CA LEU A 185 15.55 -7.68 -0.15
C LEU A 185 16.49 -6.95 -1.10
N VAL A 186 15.91 -6.27 -2.08
CA VAL A 186 16.60 -5.42 -3.04
C VAL A 186 15.99 -4.03 -2.96
N VAL A 187 16.84 -3.02 -2.81
CA VAL A 187 16.47 -1.62 -2.86
C VAL A 187 17.22 -0.92 -3.98
N ALA A 188 16.54 0.02 -4.62
CA ALA A 188 17.08 0.91 -5.62
C ALA A 188 17.46 2.23 -4.95
N VAL A 189 18.70 2.66 -5.13
CA VAL A 189 19.31 3.80 -4.46
C VAL A 189 19.79 4.78 -5.51
N ARG A 190 19.42 6.05 -5.38
CA ARG A 190 19.89 7.10 -6.26
C ARG A 190 21.39 7.34 -6.00
N PRO A 191 22.24 7.47 -7.04
CA PRO A 191 23.67 7.70 -6.85
C PRO A 191 23.92 8.91 -5.93
N GLY A 192 24.73 8.70 -4.88
CA GLY A 192 25.06 9.72 -3.89
C GLY A 192 24.01 9.97 -2.81
N ALA A 193 22.90 9.23 -2.80
CA ALA A 193 21.88 9.36 -1.75
C ALA A 193 22.26 8.73 -0.41
N ALA A 194 23.12 7.71 -0.44
CA ALA A 194 23.65 7.03 0.73
C ALA A 194 25.02 6.44 0.41
N GLU A 195 25.91 6.45 1.40
CA GLU A 195 27.16 5.70 1.37
C GLU A 195 27.02 4.36 2.11
N LYS A 196 26.06 4.29 3.04
CA LYS A 196 25.79 3.10 3.85
C LYS A 196 24.30 2.98 4.12
N LEU A 197 23.78 1.78 3.90
CA LEU A 197 22.40 1.42 4.21
C LEU A 197 22.35 0.31 5.24
N THR A 198 21.51 0.49 6.25
CA THR A 198 21.25 -0.53 7.27
C THR A 198 19.79 -0.94 7.19
N LEU A 199 19.55 -2.24 7.05
CA LEU A 199 18.25 -2.85 7.20
C LEU A 199 18.04 -3.14 8.68
N LYS A 200 17.00 -2.56 9.27
CA LYS A 200 16.45 -2.97 10.55
C LYS A 200 15.31 -3.94 10.29
N TRP A 201 15.24 -5.02 11.04
CA TRP A 201 14.15 -5.98 10.91
C TRP A 201 13.64 -6.39 12.28
N PHE A 202 12.35 -6.72 12.32
CA PHE A 202 11.65 -7.16 13.50
C PHE A 202 10.69 -8.29 13.12
N ASN A 203 10.93 -9.46 13.71
CA ASN A 203 10.10 -10.64 13.62
C ASN A 203 9.30 -10.81 14.93
N PRO A 204 7.98 -10.53 14.92
CA PRO A 204 7.13 -10.67 16.10
C PRO A 204 6.68 -12.11 16.38
N PHE A 205 6.81 -13.01 15.40
CA PHE A 205 6.25 -14.36 15.50
C PHE A 205 7.38 -15.38 15.45
N ARG A 206 7.57 -16.04 16.59
CA ARG A 206 8.43 -17.21 16.76
C ARG A 206 7.73 -18.20 17.66
N TYR A 207 7.98 -19.48 17.49
CA TYR A 207 7.40 -20.53 18.35
C TYR A 207 7.76 -20.40 19.84
N ASP A 208 8.89 -19.78 20.16
CA ASP A 208 9.31 -19.50 21.54
C ASP A 208 8.63 -18.25 22.14
N PHE A 209 7.77 -17.58 21.37
CA PHE A 209 7.12 -16.31 21.70
C PHE A 209 8.10 -15.18 22.06
N GLN A 210 9.37 -15.30 21.66
CA GLN A 210 10.36 -14.24 21.84
C GLN A 210 10.52 -13.49 20.53
N PRO A 211 10.17 -12.18 20.49
CA PRO A 211 10.39 -11.40 19.29
C PRO A 211 11.88 -11.31 18.99
N LEU A 212 12.23 -11.38 17.72
CA LEU A 212 13.60 -11.25 17.26
C LEU A 212 13.73 -9.96 16.46
N SER A 213 14.81 -9.23 16.66
CA SER A 213 15.13 -8.04 15.87
C SER A 213 16.60 -8.00 15.59
N GLY A 214 16.97 -7.37 14.49
CA GLY A 214 18.37 -7.17 14.17
C GLY A 214 18.56 -6.05 13.17
N GLU A 215 19.83 -5.80 12.92
CA GLU A 215 20.29 -4.85 11.93
C GLU A 215 21.33 -5.54 11.05
N VAL A 216 21.26 -5.29 9.75
CA VAL A 216 22.24 -5.81 8.78
C VAL A 216 22.53 -4.74 7.75
N GLU A 217 23.79 -4.59 7.38
CA GLU A 217 24.21 -3.65 6.35
C GLU A 217 23.85 -4.22 4.97
N LEU A 218 23.19 -3.41 4.14
CA LEU A 218 22.98 -3.79 2.74
C LEU A 218 24.28 -3.63 1.98
N VAL A 219 24.49 -4.50 1.00
CA VAL A 219 25.67 -4.46 0.14
C VAL A 219 25.23 -4.02 -1.25
N LYS A 220 26.00 -3.12 -1.87
CA LYS A 220 25.80 -2.75 -3.27
C LYS A 220 25.94 -4.00 -4.15
N ASP A 221 24.94 -4.25 -4.99
CA ASP A 221 24.84 -5.44 -5.83
C ASP A 221 25.21 -5.10 -7.28
N ASP A 222 26.50 -5.17 -7.59
CA ASP A 222 27.03 -4.89 -8.93
C ASP A 222 26.60 -5.92 -9.99
N THR A 223 25.94 -7.02 -9.58
CA THR A 223 25.37 -7.98 -10.53
C THR A 223 24.09 -7.46 -11.18
N ILE A 224 23.42 -6.49 -10.54
CA ILE A 224 22.22 -5.85 -11.05
C ILE A 224 22.61 -4.57 -11.78
N GLN A 225 22.35 -4.54 -13.09
CA GLN A 225 22.60 -3.36 -13.91
C GLN A 225 21.76 -2.16 -13.42
N PRO A 226 22.34 -0.95 -13.34
CA PRO A 226 21.61 0.26 -12.99
C PRO A 226 20.37 0.48 -13.89
N GLU A 227 19.27 0.92 -13.30
CA GLU A 227 17.98 1.09 -13.98
C GLU A 227 17.25 2.31 -13.42
N GLY A 228 16.59 3.10 -14.28
CA GLY A 228 15.84 4.28 -13.86
C GLY A 228 16.69 5.40 -13.23
N GLY A 229 18.02 5.34 -13.37
CA GLY A 229 18.95 6.23 -12.67
C GLY A 229 19.31 5.78 -11.25
N TYR A 230 19.01 4.53 -10.87
CA TYR A 230 19.31 3.96 -9.57
C TYR A 230 20.35 2.83 -9.69
N GLU A 231 21.17 2.71 -8.66
CA GLU A 231 21.98 1.53 -8.37
C GLU A 231 21.24 0.63 -7.37
N PHE A 232 21.64 -0.64 -7.26
CA PHE A 232 20.92 -1.61 -6.45
C PHE A 232 21.76 -2.10 -5.30
N TRP A 233 21.09 -2.28 -4.16
CA TRP A 233 21.65 -2.78 -2.93
C TRP A 233 20.80 -3.93 -2.46
N SER A 234 21.43 -5.00 -1.98
CA SER A 234 20.73 -6.21 -1.59
C SER A 234 21.21 -6.75 -0.26
N VAL A 235 20.33 -7.53 0.37
CA VAL A 235 20.64 -8.31 1.57
C VAL A 235 19.75 -9.55 1.61
N GLU A 236 20.30 -10.61 2.18
CA GLU A 236 19.59 -11.86 2.41
C GLU A 236 19.45 -12.07 3.93
N LEU A 237 18.22 -12.34 4.36
CA LEU A 237 17.88 -12.74 5.73
C LEU A 237 17.38 -14.19 5.71
N THR A 238 17.89 -15.00 6.61
CA THR A 238 17.40 -16.36 6.88
C THR A 238 16.65 -16.40 8.20
N ASP A 239 15.91 -17.48 8.44
CA ASP A 239 15.21 -17.74 9.72
C ASP A 239 14.21 -16.62 10.12
N GLN A 240 13.52 -16.07 9.11
CA GLN A 240 12.50 -15.05 9.28
C GLN A 240 11.10 -15.66 9.32
N SER A 241 10.12 -14.95 9.87
CA SER A 241 8.71 -15.36 9.75
C SER A 241 7.99 -14.59 8.64
N VAL A 242 6.79 -15.06 8.31
CA VAL A 242 5.86 -14.43 7.36
C VAL A 242 5.43 -13.02 7.76
N ALA A 243 5.58 -12.67 9.04
CA ALA A 243 5.16 -11.42 9.63
C ALA A 243 6.35 -10.51 9.97
N THR A 244 7.54 -10.85 9.46
CA THR A 244 8.73 -10.02 9.59
C THR A 244 8.49 -8.65 8.96
N THR A 245 8.77 -7.63 9.74
CA THR A 245 8.72 -6.23 9.30
C THR A 245 10.15 -5.75 9.09
N VAL A 246 10.36 -4.95 8.04
CA VAL A 246 11.69 -4.47 7.69
C VAL A 246 11.67 -2.98 7.41
N SER A 247 12.78 -2.32 7.73
CA SER A 247 12.99 -0.90 7.49
C SER A 247 14.42 -0.61 7.05
N VAL A 248 14.60 0.34 6.14
CA VAL A 248 15.91 0.74 5.63
C VAL A 248 16.23 2.14 6.12
N VAL A 249 17.40 2.29 6.75
CA VAL A 249 17.93 3.57 7.22
C VAL A 249 19.26 3.85 6.53
N ASN A 250 19.54 5.12 6.23
CA ASN A 250 20.86 5.55 5.77
C ASN A 250 21.76 5.98 6.93
N GLU A 251 23.01 6.35 6.64
CA GLU A 251 23.97 6.80 7.65
C GLU A 251 23.55 8.06 8.42
N GLN A 252 22.59 8.83 7.88
CA GLN A 252 22.05 10.03 8.50
C GLN A 252 20.87 9.74 9.45
N GLY A 253 20.51 8.45 9.60
CA GLY A 253 19.38 8.03 10.42
C GLY A 253 18.01 8.39 9.83
N LYS A 254 17.97 8.84 8.57
CA LYS A 254 16.70 9.00 7.85
C LYS A 254 16.14 7.61 7.62
N GLU A 255 14.94 7.37 8.10
CA GLU A 255 14.21 6.13 7.88
C GLU A 255 13.43 6.25 6.59
N TRP A 256 13.67 5.31 5.69
CA TRP A 256 13.19 5.43 4.32
C TRP A 256 11.89 4.64 4.15
N VAL A 257 11.71 3.50 4.82
CA VAL A 257 10.48 2.73 4.61
C VAL A 257 10.22 1.71 5.70
N SER A 258 8.95 1.47 6.07
CA SER A 258 8.52 0.35 6.92
C SER A 258 7.61 -0.57 6.12
N TRP A 259 8.00 -1.84 5.98
CA TRP A 259 7.34 -2.81 5.11
C TRP A 259 6.67 -3.92 5.93
N VAL A 260 5.39 -3.74 6.26
CA VAL A 260 4.56 -4.79 6.91
C VAL A 260 3.71 -5.55 5.89
N ASP A 261 3.21 -4.87 4.85
CA ASP A 261 2.27 -5.44 3.87
C ASP A 261 2.94 -6.07 2.63
N THR A 262 4.23 -5.82 2.39
CA THR A 262 4.89 -6.18 1.11
C THR A 262 5.35 -7.63 1.05
N LEU A 263 5.54 -8.31 2.18
CA LEU A 263 5.83 -9.74 2.19
C LEU A 263 4.66 -10.59 1.65
N ARG A 264 3.43 -10.06 1.68
CA ARG A 264 2.28 -10.70 1.03
C ARG A 264 2.28 -10.57 -0.49
N GLU A 265 2.99 -9.59 -1.06
CA GLU A 265 3.05 -9.36 -2.52
C GLU A 265 4.20 -10.10 -3.20
N ILE A 266 5.28 -10.39 -2.47
CA ILE A 266 6.41 -11.17 -2.98
C ILE A 266 6.04 -12.66 -3.13
N SER A 267 5.05 -13.12 -2.36
CA SER A 267 4.31 -14.35 -2.63
C SER A 267 3.16 -14.02 -3.59
N GLY A 268 3.32 -14.31 -4.89
CA GLY A 268 2.22 -14.20 -5.84
C GLY A 268 0.94 -14.91 -5.38
#